data_AF-A0A367LSU1-F1
#
_entry.id   AF-A0A367LSU1-F1
#
_cell.length_a   1.000
_cell.length_b   1.000
_cell.length_c   1.000
_cell.angle_alpha   90.00
_cell.angle_beta   90.00
_cell.angle_gamma   90.00
#
_symmetry.space_group_name_H-M   'P 1'
#
loop_
_entity.id
_entity.type
_entity.pdbx_description
1 polymer ?
#
loop_
_entity_poly.entity_id
_entity_poly.type
_entity_poly.pdbx_seq_one_letter_code
_entity_poly.pdbx_strand_id
1 'polypeptide(L)' 'EAARLRSLGYQVENPAEHGEIPGFEWADYLRLDLQKLLTCQAIALLPGWMDSKGARLEFTVATNLGMRA' A
#
# COMPACT_ATOMS: atom_id res chain seq x y z
N GLU A 1 8.48 7.04 -5.92
CA GLU A 1 8.60 5.59 -6.14
C GLU A 1 7.58 5.02 -7.11
N ALA A 2 6.28 5.28 -6.96
CA ALA A 2 5.24 4.76 -7.87
C ALA A 2 5.52 5.03 -9.36
N ALA A 3 5.89 6.27 -9.73
CA ALA A 3 6.24 6.60 -11.12
C ALA A 3 7.44 5.80 -11.66
N ARG A 4 8.45 5.56 -10.81
CA ARG A 4 9.64 4.75 -11.15
C ARG A 4 9.25 3.29 -11.41
N LEU A 5 8.42 2.70 -10.54
CA LEU A 5 7.93 1.33 -10.72
C LEU A 5 7.06 1.20 -11.98
N ARG A 6 6.19 2.17 -12.25
CA ARG A 6 5.42 2.20 -13.50
C ARG A 6 6.32 2.30 -14.73
N SER A 7 7.39 3.10 -14.69
CA SER A 7 8.37 3.18 -15.79
C SER A 7 9.14 1.88 -16.03
N LEU A 8 9.19 0.99 -15.04
CA LEU A 8 9.77 -0.35 -15.15
C LEU A 8 8.76 -1.40 -15.66
N GLY A 9 7.52 -1.00 -15.97
CA GLY A 9 6.48 -1.88 -16.51
C GLY A 9 5.58 -2.55 -15.47
N TYR A 10 5.70 -2.20 -14.19
CA TYR A 10 4.80 -2.70 -13.15
C TYR A 10 3.45 -1.99 -13.19
N GLN A 11 2.37 -2.73 -12.93
CA GLN A 11 1.10 -2.16 -12.51
C GLN A 11 1.23 -1.77 -11.03
N VAL A 12 0.90 -0.54 -10.69
CA VAL A 12 1.16 0.02 -9.35
C VAL A 12 -0.09 0.66 -8.78
N GLU A 13 -0.56 0.08 -7.68
CA GLU A 13 -1.49 0.70 -6.73
C GLU A 13 -0.67 1.53 -5.72
N ASN A 14 -1.03 2.80 -5.53
CA ASN A 14 -0.36 3.71 -4.60
C ASN A 14 -1.39 4.41 -3.70
N PRO A 15 -1.49 4.05 -2.41
CA PRO A 15 -2.41 4.66 -1.45
C PRO A 15 -2.41 6.19 -1.44
N ALA A 16 -1.24 6.81 -1.67
CA ALA A 16 -1.09 8.27 -1.64
C ALA A 16 -1.80 9.00 -2.79
N GLU A 17 -2.26 8.28 -3.83
CA GLU A 17 -2.95 8.88 -4.99
C GLU A 17 -4.45 9.09 -4.76
N HIS A 18 -5.05 8.51 -3.71
CA HIS A 18 -6.48 8.67 -3.42
C HIS A 18 -6.85 10.06 -2.89
N GLY A 19 -5.88 10.79 -2.33
CA GLY A 19 -6.13 12.05 -1.65
C GLY A 19 -7.05 11.89 -0.44
N GLU A 20 -7.62 13.02 -0.01
CA GLU A 20 -8.57 13.04 1.10
C GLU A 20 -10.00 12.80 0.58
N ILE A 21 -10.66 11.79 1.15
CA ILE A 21 -12.05 11.44 0.87
C ILE A 21 -12.93 11.99 2.02
N PRO A 22 -13.95 12.81 1.72
CA PRO A 22 -14.84 13.36 2.74
C PRO A 22 -15.49 12.29 3.61
N GLY A 23 -15.35 12.43 4.93
CA GLY A 23 -15.94 11.53 5.92
C GLY A 23 -15.18 10.21 6.14
N PHE A 24 -14.04 10.00 5.48
CA PHE A 24 -13.18 8.85 5.79
C PHE A 24 -12.40 9.08 7.08
N GLU A 25 -12.45 8.10 7.96
CA GLU A 25 -11.55 7.99 9.10
C GLU A 25 -10.33 7.14 8.74
N TRP A 26 -9.30 7.14 9.58
CA TRP A 26 -8.07 6.36 9.36
C TRP A 26 -8.34 4.87 9.05
N ALA A 27 -9.34 4.28 9.72
CA ALA A 27 -9.71 2.89 9.50
C ALA A 27 -10.32 2.63 8.10
N ASP A 28 -10.96 3.64 7.51
CA ASP A 28 -11.56 3.53 6.18
C ASP A 28 -10.48 3.57 5.10
N TYR A 29 -9.46 4.42 5.25
CA TYR A 29 -8.26 4.36 4.42
C TYR A 29 -7.56 3.01 4.53
N LEU A 30 -7.33 2.51 5.75
CA LEU A 30 -6.70 1.19 5.92
C LEU A 30 -7.51 0.07 5.24
N ARG A 31 -8.84 0.10 5.31
CA ARG A 31 -9.68 -0.89 4.61
C ARG A 31 -9.50 -0.80 3.10
N LEU A 32 -9.50 0.41 2.55
CA LEU A 32 -9.30 0.63 1.11
C LEU A 32 -7.92 0.15 0.67
N ASP A 33 -6.88 0.46 1.44
CA ASP A 33 -5.51 0.10 1.13
C ASP A 33 -5.29 -1.41 1.21
N LEU A 34 -5.87 -2.07 2.21
CA LEU A 34 -5.87 -3.54 2.30
C LEU A 34 -6.61 -4.18 1.13
N GLN A 35 -7.77 -3.66 0.72
CA GLN A 35 -8.49 -4.17 -0.46
C GLN A 35 -7.62 -4.10 -1.72
N LYS A 36 -6.91 -2.99 -1.91
CA LYS A 36 -5.97 -2.82 -3.03
C LYS A 36 -4.77 -3.74 -2.92
N LEU A 37 -4.16 -3.84 -1.74
CA LEU A 37 -3.03 -4.73 -1.48
C LEU A 37 -3.35 -6.18 -1.86
N LEU A 38 -4.57 -6.66 -1.58
CA LEU A 38 -5.01 -8.01 -1.92
C LEU A 38 -5.11 -8.28 -3.43
N THR A 39 -5.08 -7.23 -4.28
CA THR A 39 -5.01 -7.37 -5.74
C THR A 39 -3.57 -7.43 -6.27
N CYS A 40 -2.58 -7.14 -5.42
CA CYS A 40 -1.17 -7.06 -5.79
C CYS A 40 -0.43 -8.39 -5.59
N GLN A 41 0.71 -8.55 -6.27
CA GLN A 41 1.60 -9.71 -6.09
C GLN A 41 2.83 -9.39 -5.22
N ALA A 42 3.13 -8.10 -5.06
CA ALA A 42 4.27 -7.59 -4.32
C ALA A 42 3.89 -6.29 -3.61
N ILE A 43 4.62 -5.96 -2.55
CA ILE A 43 4.53 -4.68 -1.84
C ILE A 43 5.86 -3.95 -1.98
N ALA A 44 5.83 -2.65 -2.25
CA ALA A 44 7.02 -1.80 -2.27
C ALA A 44 6.89 -0.74 -1.16
N LEU A 45 7.86 -0.70 -0.27
CA LEU A 45 7.82 0.16 0.93
C LEU A 45 8.81 1.31 0.82
N LEU A 46 8.38 2.51 1.21
CA LEU A 46 9.24 3.69 1.25
C LEU A 46 10.20 3.66 2.45
N PRO A 47 11.37 4.33 2.37
CA PRO A 47 12.23 4.52 3.53
C PRO A 47 11.44 5.10 4.71
N GLY A 48 11.62 4.52 5.91
CA GLY A 48 10.89 4.94 7.12
C GLY A 48 9.46 4.37 7.26
N TRP A 49 9.02 3.45 6.40
CA TRP A 49 7.68 2.86 6.48
C TRP A 49 7.33 2.26 7.85
N MET A 50 8.34 1.82 8.61
CA MET A 50 8.18 1.26 9.95
C MET A 50 7.56 2.26 10.94
N ASP A 51 7.64 3.56 10.69
CA ASP A 51 7.00 4.58 11.54
C ASP A 51 5.51 4.73 11.23
N SER A 52 5.07 4.35 10.02
CA SER A 52 3.66 4.41 9.61
C SER A 52 2.84 3.23 10.17
N LYS A 53 1.80 3.56 10.95
CA LYS A 53 0.85 2.57 11.48
C LYS A 53 0.17 1.75 10.37
N GLY A 54 -0.20 2.40 9.25
CA GLY A 54 -0.84 1.75 8.11
C GLY A 54 0.13 0.79 7.39
N ALA A 55 1.31 1.29 7.02
CA ALA A 55 2.30 0.50 6.28
C ALA A 55 2.76 -0.74 7.05
N ARG A 56 2.84 -0.68 8.38
CA ARG A 56 3.13 -1.87 9.22
C ARG A 56 2.06 -2.94 9.12
N LEU A 57 0.78 -2.56 9.06
CA LEU A 57 -0.33 -3.50 8.94
C LEU A 57 -0.37 -4.12 7.56
N GLU A 58 -0.19 -3.30 6.52
CA GLU A 58 -0.08 -3.76 5.13
C GLU A 58 1.08 -4.74 4.95
N PHE A 59 2.28 -4.41 5.44
CA PHE A 59 3.44 -5.30 5.40
C PHE A 59 3.18 -6.62 6.13
N THR A 60 2.53 -6.58 7.29
CA THR A 60 2.16 -7.79 8.04
C THR A 60 1.25 -8.68 7.21
N VAL A 61 0.20 -8.12 6.59
CA VAL A 61 -0.70 -8.87 5.71
C VAL A 61 0.06 -9.43 4.50
N ALA A 62 0.83 -8.60 3.80
CA ALA A 62 1.60 -8.99 2.63
C ALA A 62 2.56 -10.15 2.93
N THR A 63 3.27 -10.08 4.06
CA THR A 63 4.20 -11.13 4.51
C THR A 63 3.48 -12.44 4.78
N ASN A 64 2.34 -12.41 5.47
CA ASN A 64 1.55 -13.62 5.76
C ASN A 64 0.94 -14.25 4.50
N LEU A 65 0.71 -13.45 3.45
CA LEU A 65 0.27 -13.92 2.14
C LEU A 65 1.42 -14.41 1.24
N GLY A 66 2.68 -14.32 1.69
CA GLY A 66 3.84 -14.72 0.89
C GLY A 66 4.12 -13.78 -0.29
N MET A 67 3.69 -12.52 -0.21
CA MET A 67 3.98 -11.52 -1.23
C MET A 67 5.47 -11.14 -1.22
N ARG A 68 5.99 -10.74 -2.39
CA ARG A 68 7.37 -10.24 -2.50
C ARG A 68 7.43 -8.82 -1.92
N ALA A 69 8.47 -8.52 -1.15
CA ALA A 69 8.77 -7.19 -0.60
C ALA A 69 10.12 -6.70 -1.13
#